data_AF-A0A964JKH8-F1
#
_entry.id   AF-A0A964JKH8-F1
#
_cell.length_a   1.000
_cell.length_b   1.000
_cell.length_c   1.000
_cell.angle_alpha   90.00
_cell.angle_beta   90.00
_cell.angle_gamma   90.00
#
_symmetry.space_group_name_H-M   'P 1'
#
loop_
_entity.id
_entity.type
_entity.pdbx_description
1 polymer ?
#
loop_
_entity_poly.entity_id
_entity_poly.type
_entity_poly.pdbx_seq_one_letter_code
_entity_poly.pdbx_strand_id
1 'polypeptide(L)'
;MNFVKLALRLSLVATLAHVALMSACTPPPPPSGAPTVPASGPPAEPVSGPPTVPPPASQVAQPHALSAADLKPGTPSQLRALELAKRALAGGRDREALSHFQTAMTGALNGTSLSASLAAAELLSQRDAEGAAAIYERLLDEARFVPEVQFTAGRFFFVHGRTGSAKRALEASTLLQPDFLPGWVLLGTVQAQAGASIEAATTLTEYERRLNAAVRRANDMVLPPGDRLAALEVLALVDDDRATRALVTALRDPVAGVRVAAAELMAEDGSAEALQALAEAVTSEQDPAMRAALFPFLARAREQALKETRSPLPALPTVAPPTVVPPTVRPPTSSALIK
;
A
#
# COMPACT_ATOMS: atom_id res chain seq x y z
N MET A 1 -7.40 8.51 -1.20
CA MET A 1 -6.03 8.23 -1.74
C MET A 1 -6.06 7.81 -3.21
N ASN A 2 -5.50 8.62 -4.10
CA ASN A 2 -5.44 8.39 -5.56
C ASN A 2 -4.60 7.14 -5.92
N PHE A 3 -5.09 6.25 -6.81
CA PHE A 3 -4.46 4.96 -7.15
C PHE A 3 -3.08 5.08 -7.81
N VAL A 4 -2.85 6.17 -8.55
CA VAL A 4 -1.53 6.53 -9.09
C VAL A 4 -0.53 6.76 -7.94
N LYS A 5 -0.96 7.29 -6.79
CA LYS A 5 -0.10 7.54 -5.62
C LYS A 5 0.33 6.23 -4.95
N LEU A 6 -0.57 5.25 -4.84
CA LEU A 6 -0.24 3.95 -4.24
C LEU A 6 0.62 3.07 -5.18
N ALA A 7 0.31 3.06 -6.48
CA ALA A 7 1.12 2.35 -7.49
C ALA A 7 2.50 2.99 -7.71
N LEU A 8 2.62 4.33 -7.66
CA LEU A 8 3.92 4.99 -7.63
C LEU A 8 4.69 4.67 -6.36
N ARG A 9 4.07 4.67 -5.17
CA ARG A 9 4.75 4.29 -3.92
C ARG A 9 5.21 2.83 -3.91
N LEU A 10 4.40 1.89 -4.40
CA LEU A 10 4.79 0.48 -4.51
C LEU A 10 5.97 0.27 -5.48
N SER A 11 6.05 1.07 -6.55
CA SER A 11 7.18 1.10 -7.50
C SER A 11 8.43 1.85 -6.95
N LEU A 12 8.24 2.89 -6.14
CA LEU A 12 9.32 3.74 -5.60
C LEU A 12 10.00 3.13 -4.36
N VAL A 13 9.26 2.41 -3.51
CA VAL A 13 9.82 1.71 -2.34
C VAL A 13 10.81 0.62 -2.78
N ALA A 14 10.63 0.02 -3.96
CA ALA A 14 11.58 -0.91 -4.55
C ALA A 14 12.86 -0.25 -5.11
N THR A 15 12.90 1.08 -5.28
CA THR A 15 14.05 1.81 -5.86
C THR A 15 14.78 2.74 -4.89
N LEU A 16 14.13 3.25 -3.84
CA LEU A 16 14.76 4.17 -2.88
C LEU A 16 15.63 3.49 -1.81
N ALA A 17 15.46 2.19 -1.56
CA ALA A 17 16.36 1.43 -0.68
C ALA A 17 17.80 1.31 -1.22
N HIS A 18 18.05 1.62 -2.51
CA HIS A 18 19.37 1.54 -3.13
C HIS A 18 20.13 2.87 -3.22
N VAL A 19 19.46 4.02 -3.12
CA VAL A 19 20.11 5.33 -3.30
C VAL A 19 20.61 5.92 -1.97
N ALA A 20 20.00 5.58 -0.83
CA ALA A 20 20.42 6.09 0.47
C ALA A 20 21.61 5.34 1.11
N LEU A 21 22.01 4.17 0.60
CA LEU A 21 23.10 3.34 1.17
C LEU A 21 24.44 3.43 0.40
N MET A 22 24.50 4.15 -0.73
CA MET A 22 25.73 4.26 -1.55
C MET A 22 26.59 5.49 -1.24
N SER A 23 26.22 6.32 -0.25
CA SER A 23 26.99 7.54 0.10
C SER A 23 27.70 7.51 1.45
N ALA A 24 27.67 6.40 2.19
CA ALA A 24 28.40 6.30 3.46
C ALA A 24 28.81 4.86 3.79
N CYS A 25 30.00 4.45 3.36
CA CYS A 25 30.91 3.59 4.13
C CYS A 25 32.14 3.21 3.28
N THR A 26 33.24 3.94 3.45
CA THR A 26 34.57 3.35 3.30
C THR A 26 34.87 2.58 4.60
N PRO A 27 35.10 1.25 4.56
CA PRO A 27 35.43 0.51 5.77
C PRO A 27 36.89 0.80 6.20
N PRO A 28 37.16 1.00 7.50
CA PRO A 28 38.54 1.11 7.99
C PRO A 28 39.27 -0.25 7.93
N PRO A 29 40.61 -0.27 7.84
CA PRO A 29 41.37 -1.50 7.76
C PRO A 29 41.32 -2.31 9.08
N PRO A 30 41.37 -3.66 9.00
CA PRO A 30 41.24 -4.52 10.17
C PRO A 30 42.48 -4.45 11.10
N PRO A 31 42.29 -4.61 12.42
CA PRO A 31 43.41 -4.68 13.36
C PRO A 31 44.18 -6.00 13.20
N SER A 32 45.51 -5.88 13.18
CA SER A 32 46.48 -6.96 13.21
C SER A 32 46.55 -7.58 14.61
N GLY A 33 46.44 -8.91 14.70
CA GLY A 33 46.80 -9.67 15.91
C GLY A 33 45.81 -10.76 16.28
N ALA A 34 46.03 -11.97 15.78
CA ALA A 34 45.44 -13.19 16.32
C ALA A 34 46.52 -13.96 17.10
N PRO A 35 46.23 -14.50 18.30
CA PRO A 35 46.94 -15.64 18.82
C PRO A 35 46.13 -16.92 18.57
N THR A 36 46.81 -17.88 17.94
CA THR A 36 46.42 -19.28 17.72
C THR A 36 46.48 -20.08 19.01
N VAL A 37 45.45 -20.90 19.30
CA VAL A 37 45.53 -22.05 20.23
C VAL A 37 44.65 -23.20 19.68
N PRO A 38 45.11 -24.47 19.74
CA PRO A 38 44.60 -25.56 18.91
C PRO A 38 43.49 -26.42 19.56
N ALA A 39 42.83 -27.20 18.70
CA ALA A 39 41.83 -28.21 19.01
C ALA A 39 42.39 -29.40 19.82
N SER A 40 41.57 -29.98 20.72
CA SER A 40 41.40 -31.43 20.98
C SER A 40 40.51 -31.68 22.21
N GLY A 41 39.42 -32.43 22.06
CA GLY A 41 38.62 -32.99 23.16
C GLY A 41 37.65 -34.08 22.64
N PRO A 42 37.49 -35.24 23.33
CA PRO A 42 36.92 -36.48 22.78
C PRO A 42 35.37 -36.55 22.82
N PRO A 43 34.73 -37.54 22.15
CA PRO A 43 33.28 -37.55 21.93
C PRO A 43 32.52 -38.13 23.13
N ALA A 44 31.37 -37.52 23.46
CA ALA A 44 30.43 -38.04 24.45
C ALA A 44 29.13 -38.53 23.78
N GLU A 45 28.66 -39.67 24.27
CA GLU A 45 27.57 -40.54 23.83
C GLU A 45 26.14 -39.93 23.92
N PRO A 46 25.12 -40.54 23.29
CA PRO A 46 23.82 -39.93 23.07
C PRO A 46 22.88 -40.12 24.26
N VAL A 47 22.40 -39.02 24.84
CA VAL A 47 21.34 -39.06 25.88
C VAL A 47 19.99 -38.76 25.23
N SER A 48 19.08 -39.71 25.38
CA SER A 48 17.69 -39.67 24.92
C SER A 48 16.93 -38.49 25.52
N GLY A 49 16.16 -37.79 24.69
CA GLY A 49 15.54 -36.50 25.01
C GLY A 49 14.29 -36.56 25.91
N PRO A 50 13.90 -35.44 26.54
CA PRO A 50 12.60 -35.25 27.15
C PRO A 50 11.54 -34.86 26.08
N PRO A 51 10.23 -35.03 26.36
CA PRO A 51 9.17 -34.97 25.37
C PRO A 51 9.12 -33.60 24.67
N THR A 52 8.99 -33.65 23.34
CA THR A 52 8.82 -32.50 22.46
C THR A 52 7.58 -31.71 22.89
N VAL A 53 7.81 -30.61 23.60
CA VAL A 53 6.81 -29.54 23.69
C VAL A 53 6.61 -29.02 22.27
N PRO A 54 5.39 -29.05 21.71
CA PRO A 54 5.15 -28.45 20.39
C PRO A 54 5.56 -26.97 20.46
N PRO A 55 6.31 -26.45 19.48
CA PRO A 55 6.77 -25.07 19.53
C PRO A 55 5.56 -24.14 19.65
N PRO A 56 5.66 -23.07 20.47
CA PRO A 56 4.59 -22.08 20.58
C PRO A 56 4.23 -21.54 19.19
N ALA A 57 2.96 -21.20 19.00
CA ALA A 57 2.34 -20.73 17.75
C ALA A 57 2.99 -19.47 17.10
N SER A 58 4.17 -19.04 17.57
CA SER A 58 4.96 -17.94 17.06
C SER A 58 6.02 -18.35 16.01
N GLN A 59 6.08 -19.62 15.62
CA GLN A 59 6.99 -20.12 14.56
C GLN A 59 6.24 -20.72 13.37
N VAL A 60 5.08 -20.17 12.99
CA VAL A 60 4.68 -20.28 11.58
C VAL A 60 5.71 -19.45 10.82
N ALA A 61 6.64 -20.12 10.15
CA ALA A 61 7.61 -19.46 9.27
C ALA A 61 6.85 -18.52 8.34
N GLN A 62 7.09 -17.22 8.46
CA GLN A 62 6.46 -16.25 7.58
C GLN A 62 6.91 -16.57 6.16
N PRO A 63 6.00 -16.67 5.18
CA PRO A 63 6.40 -16.86 3.81
C PRO A 63 7.29 -15.69 3.39
N HIS A 64 8.47 -15.99 2.85
CA HIS A 64 9.39 -14.95 2.39
C HIS A 64 8.74 -14.16 1.25
N ALA A 65 8.47 -12.88 1.51
CA ALA A 65 7.99 -11.96 0.49
C ALA A 65 9.07 -11.75 -0.58
N LEU A 66 8.66 -11.80 -1.84
CA LEU A 66 9.49 -11.42 -2.98
C LEU A 66 9.19 -9.97 -3.35
N SER A 67 10.25 -9.19 -3.57
CA SER A 67 10.18 -7.89 -4.21
C SER A 67 10.09 -8.06 -5.72
N ALA A 68 9.47 -7.09 -6.40
CA ALA A 68 9.54 -7.00 -7.86
C ALA A 68 11.00 -6.90 -8.37
N ALA A 69 11.92 -6.39 -7.53
CA ALA A 69 13.35 -6.31 -7.83
C ALA A 69 14.06 -7.67 -7.80
N ASP A 70 13.50 -8.66 -7.10
CA ASP A 70 14.05 -10.03 -7.05
C ASP A 70 13.74 -10.82 -8.33
N LEU A 71 12.82 -10.32 -9.16
CA LEU A 71 12.52 -10.89 -10.45
C LEU A 71 13.63 -10.56 -11.45
N LYS A 72 13.87 -11.49 -12.38
CA LYS A 72 14.80 -11.26 -13.50
C LYS A 72 14.42 -9.98 -14.26
N PRO A 73 15.40 -9.25 -14.84
CA PRO A 73 15.08 -8.14 -15.72
C PRO A 73 14.36 -8.65 -16.98
N GLY A 74 13.52 -7.81 -17.57
CA GLY A 74 12.86 -8.11 -18.84
C GLY A 74 13.82 -8.08 -20.02
N THR A 75 13.39 -8.68 -21.12
CA THR A 75 14.14 -8.66 -22.38
C THR A 75 14.13 -7.27 -23.02
N PRO A 76 15.09 -6.95 -23.91
CA PRO A 76 15.08 -5.67 -24.62
C PRO A 76 13.79 -5.39 -25.40
N SER A 77 13.12 -6.43 -25.92
CA SER A 77 11.83 -6.29 -26.59
C SER A 77 10.71 -5.93 -25.62
N GLN A 78 10.66 -6.58 -24.45
CA GLN A 78 9.69 -6.26 -23.40
C GLN A 78 9.88 -4.84 -22.87
N LEU A 79 11.14 -4.42 -22.63
CA LEU A 79 11.46 -3.07 -22.16
C LEU A 79 11.03 -2.00 -23.17
N ARG A 80 11.31 -2.22 -24.47
CA ARG A 80 10.84 -1.32 -25.54
C ARG A 80 9.31 -1.25 -25.60
N ALA A 81 8.64 -2.39 -25.50
CA ALA A 81 7.18 -2.45 -25.50
C ALA A 81 6.58 -1.72 -24.28
N LEU A 82 7.15 -1.90 -23.09
CA LEU A 82 6.71 -1.20 -21.88
C LEU A 82 6.88 0.33 -22.01
N GLU A 83 8.00 0.78 -22.60
CA GLU A 83 8.24 2.21 -22.84
C GLU A 83 7.23 2.81 -23.83
N LEU A 84 6.93 2.10 -24.93
CA LEU A 84 5.90 2.51 -25.88
C LEU A 84 4.51 2.56 -25.21
N ALA A 85 4.19 1.58 -24.36
CA ALA A 85 2.94 1.56 -23.61
C ALA A 85 2.80 2.79 -22.70
N LYS A 86 3.87 3.14 -21.97
CA LYS A 86 3.90 4.33 -21.10
C LYS A 86 3.68 5.62 -21.88
N ARG A 87 4.32 5.76 -23.06
CA ARG A 87 4.13 6.93 -23.93
C ARG A 87 2.72 7.01 -24.50
N ALA A 88 2.14 5.87 -24.86
CA ALA A 88 0.75 5.81 -25.32
C ALA A 88 -0.23 6.22 -24.20
N LEU A 89 -0.04 5.73 -22.96
CA LEU A 89 -0.82 6.15 -21.79
C LEU A 89 -0.70 7.64 -21.51
N ALA A 90 0.52 8.19 -21.54
CA ALA A 90 0.75 9.62 -21.33
C ALA A 90 0.04 10.49 -22.38
N GLY A 91 -0.16 9.95 -23.59
CA GLY A 91 -0.94 10.58 -24.65
C GLY A 91 -2.43 10.24 -24.67
N GLY A 92 -2.97 9.54 -23.67
CA GLY A 92 -4.39 9.14 -23.61
C GLY A 92 -4.81 8.08 -24.63
N ARG A 93 -3.85 7.36 -25.22
CA ARG A 93 -4.07 6.35 -26.26
C ARG A 93 -4.17 4.95 -25.65
N ASP A 94 -5.21 4.71 -24.86
CA ASP A 94 -5.38 3.48 -24.06
C ASP A 94 -5.31 2.19 -24.87
N ARG A 95 -5.93 2.15 -26.06
CA ARG A 95 -5.93 0.93 -26.90
C ARG A 95 -4.54 0.58 -27.40
N GLU A 96 -3.76 1.59 -27.78
CA GLU A 96 -2.37 1.43 -28.22
C GLU A 96 -1.49 1.02 -27.03
N ALA A 97 -1.70 1.65 -25.87
CA ALA A 97 -1.02 1.27 -24.63
C ALA A 97 -1.26 -0.20 -24.27
N LEU A 98 -2.51 -0.67 -24.33
CA LEU A 98 -2.88 -2.05 -24.03
C LEU A 98 -2.17 -3.05 -24.95
N SER A 99 -2.12 -2.77 -26.26
CA SER A 99 -1.41 -3.61 -27.24
C SER A 99 0.09 -3.72 -26.91
N HIS A 100 0.72 -2.60 -26.53
CA HIS A 100 2.11 -2.59 -26.10
C HIS A 100 2.33 -3.31 -24.77
N PHE A 101 1.42 -3.19 -23.80
CA PHE A 101 1.48 -3.97 -22.56
C PHE A 101 1.34 -5.47 -22.79
N GLN A 102 0.42 -5.89 -23.66
CA GLN A 102 0.25 -7.29 -24.06
C GLN A 102 1.54 -7.85 -24.65
N THR A 103 2.26 -7.07 -25.46
CA THR A 103 3.58 -7.45 -25.98
C THR A 103 4.61 -7.56 -24.85
N ALA A 104 4.64 -6.60 -23.93
CA ALA A 104 5.58 -6.55 -22.82
C ALA A 104 5.39 -7.66 -21.78
N MET A 105 4.18 -8.23 -21.65
CA MET A 105 3.89 -9.30 -20.70
C MET A 105 4.11 -10.73 -21.26
N THR A 106 4.49 -10.86 -22.53
CA THR A 106 4.74 -12.18 -23.14
C THR A 106 5.94 -12.90 -22.50
N GLY A 107 5.91 -14.23 -22.48
CA GLY A 107 7.02 -15.05 -21.97
C GLY A 107 7.02 -15.27 -20.46
N ALA A 108 8.16 -15.70 -19.91
CA ALA A 108 8.28 -15.99 -18.48
C ALA A 108 8.14 -14.73 -17.61
N LEU A 109 7.59 -14.90 -16.40
CA LEU A 109 7.46 -13.84 -15.42
C LEU A 109 8.83 -13.24 -15.09
N ASN A 110 8.90 -11.92 -15.16
CA ASN A 110 10.06 -11.10 -14.87
C ASN A 110 9.59 -9.69 -14.46
N GLY A 111 10.49 -8.82 -14.02
CA GLY A 111 10.08 -7.50 -13.50
C GLY A 111 9.29 -6.67 -14.52
N THR A 112 9.69 -6.72 -15.80
CA THR A 112 9.02 -5.96 -16.88
C THR A 112 7.66 -6.56 -17.22
N SER A 113 7.55 -7.89 -17.33
CA SER A 113 6.28 -8.54 -17.62
C SER A 113 5.29 -8.44 -16.46
N LEU A 114 5.76 -8.43 -15.21
CA LEU A 114 4.95 -8.14 -14.03
C LEU A 114 4.39 -6.71 -14.09
N SER A 115 5.25 -5.68 -14.27
CA SER A 115 4.79 -4.29 -14.36
C SER A 115 3.79 -4.07 -15.51
N ALA A 116 4.05 -4.68 -16.67
CA ALA A 116 3.13 -4.60 -17.81
C ALA A 116 1.80 -5.31 -17.52
N SER A 117 1.82 -6.44 -16.81
CA SER A 117 0.61 -7.18 -16.43
C SER A 117 -0.26 -6.39 -15.47
N LEU A 118 0.31 -5.81 -14.41
CA LEU A 118 -0.41 -4.97 -13.46
C LEU A 118 -1.02 -3.74 -14.16
N ALA A 119 -0.25 -3.05 -14.99
CA ALA A 119 -0.73 -1.88 -15.72
C ALA A 119 -1.86 -2.21 -16.72
N ALA A 120 -1.74 -3.33 -17.45
CA ALA A 120 -2.79 -3.78 -18.36
C ALA A 120 -4.08 -4.19 -17.62
N ALA A 121 -3.95 -4.94 -16.51
CA ALA A 121 -5.10 -5.36 -15.71
C ALA A 121 -5.85 -4.16 -15.13
N GLU A 122 -5.13 -3.14 -14.66
CA GLU A 122 -5.73 -1.89 -14.21
C GLU A 122 -6.47 -1.16 -15.34
N LEU A 123 -5.86 -1.05 -16.52
CA LEU A 123 -6.48 -0.39 -17.68
C LEU A 123 -7.74 -1.13 -18.16
N LEU A 124 -7.73 -2.46 -18.06
CA LEU A 124 -8.87 -3.31 -18.40
C LEU A 124 -9.97 -3.28 -17.36
N SER A 125 -9.65 -3.07 -16.07
CA SER A 125 -10.60 -3.24 -14.96
C SER A 125 -11.96 -2.56 -15.16
N GLN A 126 -11.99 -1.36 -15.77
CA GLN A 126 -13.24 -0.61 -16.00
C GLN A 126 -13.99 -1.00 -17.27
N ARG A 127 -13.34 -1.66 -18.24
CA ARG A 127 -13.87 -1.93 -19.59
C ARG A 127 -14.08 -3.41 -19.89
N ASP A 128 -13.26 -4.25 -19.28
CA ASP A 128 -13.20 -5.69 -19.48
C ASP A 128 -12.72 -6.36 -18.19
N ALA A 129 -13.65 -6.52 -17.25
CA ALA A 129 -13.39 -7.11 -15.95
C ALA A 129 -12.92 -8.58 -16.06
N GLU A 130 -13.42 -9.34 -17.02
CA GLU A 130 -13.01 -10.73 -17.21
C GLU A 130 -11.58 -10.83 -17.73
N GLY A 131 -11.20 -9.96 -18.69
CA GLY A 131 -9.82 -9.86 -19.16
C GLY A 131 -8.85 -9.43 -18.05
N ALA A 132 -9.25 -8.47 -17.21
CA ALA A 132 -8.47 -8.07 -16.04
C ALA A 132 -8.35 -9.22 -15.01
N ALA A 133 -9.44 -9.94 -14.75
CA ALA A 133 -9.47 -11.08 -13.84
C ALA A 133 -8.51 -12.19 -14.29
N ALA A 134 -8.50 -12.54 -15.58
CA ALA A 134 -7.60 -13.54 -16.13
C ALA A 134 -6.11 -13.18 -15.92
N ILE A 135 -5.76 -11.89 -16.05
CA ILE A 135 -4.39 -11.43 -15.76
C ILE A 135 -4.07 -11.58 -14.27
N TYR A 136 -4.96 -11.14 -13.38
CA TYR A 136 -4.73 -11.25 -11.94
C TYR A 136 -4.68 -12.70 -11.45
N GLU A 137 -5.52 -13.59 -11.98
CA GLU A 137 -5.48 -15.03 -11.64
C GLU A 137 -4.14 -15.65 -12.05
N ARG A 138 -3.65 -15.36 -13.27
CA ARG A 138 -2.30 -15.79 -13.70
C ARG A 138 -1.19 -15.23 -12.79
N LEU A 139 -1.27 -13.96 -12.42
CA LEU A 139 -0.28 -13.36 -11.51
C LEU A 139 -0.32 -13.97 -10.10
N LEU A 140 -1.49 -14.34 -9.60
CA LEU A 140 -1.62 -15.02 -8.31
C LEU A 140 -1.05 -16.44 -8.35
N ASP A 141 -0.94 -17.06 -9.51
CA ASP A 141 -0.27 -18.35 -9.67
C ASP A 141 1.25 -18.19 -9.79
N GLU A 142 1.71 -17.30 -10.68
CA GLU A 142 3.13 -17.14 -11.02
C GLU A 142 3.92 -16.30 -10.00
N ALA A 143 3.26 -15.36 -9.31
CA ALA A 143 3.88 -14.34 -8.46
C ALA A 143 3.31 -14.32 -7.03
N ARG A 144 2.86 -15.46 -6.52
CA ARG A 144 2.11 -15.55 -5.24
C ARG A 144 2.81 -14.97 -4.02
N PHE A 145 4.13 -14.87 -4.03
CA PHE A 145 4.92 -14.33 -2.91
C PHE A 145 5.20 -12.83 -3.06
N VAL A 146 4.69 -12.16 -4.09
CA VAL A 146 4.83 -10.71 -4.27
C VAL A 146 3.64 -10.01 -3.58
N PRO A 147 3.86 -9.24 -2.49
CA PRO A 147 2.77 -8.61 -1.73
C PRO A 147 1.92 -7.65 -2.56
N GLU A 148 2.54 -6.91 -3.48
CA GLU A 148 1.86 -5.97 -4.38
C GLU A 148 0.83 -6.68 -5.27
N VAL A 149 1.17 -7.86 -5.79
CA VAL A 149 0.26 -8.67 -6.60
C VAL A 149 -0.95 -9.12 -5.77
N GLN A 150 -0.70 -9.60 -4.56
CA GLN A 150 -1.75 -10.04 -3.64
C GLN A 150 -2.71 -8.90 -3.30
N PHE A 151 -2.20 -7.72 -2.98
CA PHE A 151 -3.03 -6.57 -2.63
C PHE A 151 -3.84 -6.05 -3.83
N THR A 152 -3.18 -5.87 -4.97
CA THR A 152 -3.82 -5.31 -6.19
C THR A 152 -4.90 -6.25 -6.73
N ALA A 153 -4.63 -7.56 -6.79
CA ALA A 153 -5.62 -8.57 -7.15
C ALA A 153 -6.78 -8.62 -6.15
N GLY A 154 -6.48 -8.60 -4.84
CA GLY A 154 -7.49 -8.62 -3.80
C GLY A 154 -8.46 -7.44 -3.89
N ARG A 155 -7.93 -6.25 -4.12
CA ARG A 155 -8.72 -5.04 -4.38
C ARG A 155 -9.53 -5.13 -5.66
N PHE A 156 -8.94 -5.59 -6.75
CA PHE A 156 -9.63 -5.78 -8.02
C PHE A 156 -10.85 -6.70 -7.84
N PHE A 157 -10.65 -7.88 -7.22
CA PHE A 157 -11.74 -8.81 -6.97
C PHE A 157 -12.82 -8.24 -6.06
N PHE A 158 -12.44 -7.44 -5.08
CA PHE A 158 -13.40 -6.80 -4.19
C PHE A 158 -14.31 -5.82 -4.94
N VAL A 159 -13.72 -4.91 -5.73
CA VAL A 159 -14.47 -3.93 -6.54
C VAL A 159 -15.46 -4.61 -7.48
N HIS A 160 -15.14 -5.82 -7.95
CA HIS A 160 -15.95 -6.61 -8.87
C HIS A 160 -16.82 -7.67 -8.17
N GLY A 161 -17.01 -7.57 -6.84
CA GLY A 161 -17.91 -8.44 -6.08
C GLY A 161 -17.44 -9.89 -5.90
N ARG A 162 -16.20 -10.23 -6.29
CA ARG A 162 -15.59 -11.56 -6.10
C ARG A 162 -14.98 -11.67 -4.70
N THR A 163 -15.81 -11.51 -3.67
CA THR A 163 -15.44 -11.41 -2.24
C THR A 163 -14.55 -12.55 -1.75
N GLY A 164 -14.80 -13.79 -2.18
CA GLY A 164 -13.98 -14.94 -1.77
C GLY A 164 -12.53 -14.88 -2.30
N SER A 165 -12.35 -14.46 -3.55
CA SER A 165 -11.01 -14.26 -4.13
C SER A 165 -10.33 -13.04 -3.52
N ALA A 166 -11.08 -11.98 -3.26
CA ALA A 166 -10.59 -10.78 -2.59
C ALA A 166 -10.02 -11.10 -1.21
N LYS A 167 -10.80 -11.80 -0.36
CA LYS A 167 -10.39 -12.19 0.99
C LYS A 167 -9.08 -13.00 0.98
N ARG A 168 -8.99 -14.06 0.16
CA ARG A 168 -7.78 -14.89 0.09
C ARG A 168 -6.53 -14.11 -0.31
N ALA A 169 -6.65 -13.26 -1.33
CA ALA A 169 -5.52 -12.47 -1.80
C ALA A 169 -5.09 -11.42 -0.75
N LEU A 170 -6.03 -10.78 -0.07
CA LEU A 170 -5.73 -9.82 0.99
C LEU A 170 -5.16 -10.47 2.25
N GLU A 171 -5.61 -11.66 2.63
CA GLU A 171 -4.99 -12.47 3.69
C GLU A 171 -3.52 -12.75 3.35
N ALA A 172 -3.25 -13.23 2.13
CA ALA A 172 -1.88 -13.45 1.67
C ALA A 172 -1.04 -12.16 1.68
N SER A 173 -1.61 -11.03 1.25
CA SER A 173 -0.96 -9.71 1.30
C SER A 173 -0.56 -9.34 2.74
N THR A 174 -1.46 -9.47 3.72
CA THR A 174 -1.18 -9.17 5.13
C THR A 174 -0.15 -10.11 5.78
N LEU A 175 -0.05 -11.35 5.30
CA LEU A 175 0.96 -12.31 5.75
C LEU A 175 2.34 -12.01 5.17
N LEU A 176 2.42 -11.60 3.90
CA LEU A 176 3.69 -11.29 3.24
C LEU A 176 4.23 -9.92 3.65
N GLN A 177 3.37 -8.94 3.92
CA GLN A 177 3.78 -7.60 4.34
C GLN A 177 2.94 -7.11 5.52
N PRO A 178 3.27 -7.56 6.76
CA PRO A 178 2.50 -7.22 7.95
C PRO A 178 2.39 -5.71 8.21
N ASP A 179 3.40 -4.91 7.87
CA ASP A 179 3.39 -3.46 8.10
C ASP A 179 2.66 -2.66 7.01
N PHE A 180 2.15 -3.33 5.96
CA PHE A 180 1.33 -2.69 4.94
C PHE A 180 -0.10 -2.48 5.43
N LEU A 181 -0.32 -1.36 6.13
CA LEU A 181 -1.60 -1.00 6.73
C LEU A 181 -2.81 -1.05 5.76
N PRO A 182 -2.72 -0.65 4.48
CA PRO A 182 -3.87 -0.74 3.57
C PRO A 182 -4.40 -2.16 3.37
N GLY A 183 -3.53 -3.18 3.46
CA GLY A 183 -3.93 -4.58 3.36
C GLY A 183 -4.91 -4.96 4.48
N TRP A 184 -4.64 -4.53 5.71
CA TRP A 184 -5.48 -4.81 6.87
C TRP A 184 -6.82 -4.09 6.82
N VAL A 185 -6.82 -2.79 6.46
CA VAL A 185 -8.06 -2.00 6.33
C VAL A 185 -8.98 -2.62 5.28
N LEU A 186 -8.43 -2.96 4.11
CA LEU A 186 -9.21 -3.53 3.03
C LEU A 186 -9.69 -4.95 3.36
N LEU A 187 -8.85 -5.79 3.97
CA LEU A 187 -9.26 -7.13 4.42
C LEU A 187 -10.41 -7.06 5.43
N GLY A 188 -10.31 -6.19 6.43
CA GLY A 188 -11.38 -6.00 7.42
C GLY A 188 -12.68 -5.50 6.77
N THR A 189 -12.57 -4.61 5.79
CA THR A 189 -13.72 -4.11 5.01
C THR A 189 -14.39 -5.24 4.21
N VAL A 190 -13.59 -6.06 3.52
CA VAL A 190 -14.07 -7.23 2.75
C VAL A 190 -14.78 -8.22 3.67
N GLN A 191 -14.20 -8.54 4.83
CA GLN A 191 -14.79 -9.46 5.81
C GLN A 191 -16.10 -8.92 6.40
N ALA A 192 -16.15 -7.63 6.74
CA ALA A 192 -17.36 -6.99 7.26
C ALA A 192 -18.50 -7.02 6.24
N GLN A 193 -18.22 -6.69 4.97
CA GLN A 193 -19.21 -6.75 3.90
C GLN A 193 -19.66 -8.17 3.57
N ALA A 194 -18.80 -9.17 3.82
CA ALA A 194 -19.15 -10.58 3.72
C ALA A 194 -20.00 -11.10 4.90
N GLY A 195 -20.28 -10.26 5.92
CA GLY A 195 -20.99 -10.65 7.13
C GLY A 195 -20.13 -11.40 8.17
N ALA A 196 -18.81 -11.48 7.96
CA ALA A 196 -17.87 -12.13 8.88
C ALA A 196 -17.42 -11.16 9.99
N SER A 197 -18.35 -10.66 10.78
CA SER A 197 -18.12 -9.56 11.74
C SER A 197 -17.03 -9.84 12.78
N ILE A 198 -16.91 -11.10 13.25
CA ILE A 198 -15.88 -11.48 14.22
C ILE A 198 -14.50 -11.43 13.57
N GLU A 199 -14.34 -12.00 12.37
CA GLU A 199 -13.07 -11.94 11.63
C GLU A 199 -12.68 -10.50 11.32
N ALA A 200 -13.64 -9.70 10.83
CA ALA A 200 -13.43 -8.28 10.56
C ALA A 200 -12.93 -7.53 11.80
N ALA A 201 -13.55 -7.75 12.97
CA ALA A 201 -13.13 -7.13 14.22
C ALA A 201 -11.70 -7.55 14.61
N THR A 202 -11.35 -8.83 14.45
CA THR A 202 -9.97 -9.30 14.71
C THR A 202 -8.96 -8.64 13.76
N THR A 203 -9.26 -8.59 12.47
CA THR A 203 -8.40 -7.96 11.46
C THR A 203 -8.22 -6.46 11.71
N LEU A 204 -9.28 -5.76 12.10
CA LEU A 204 -9.20 -4.33 12.40
C LEU A 204 -8.46 -4.04 13.72
N THR A 205 -8.50 -4.97 14.68
CA THR A 205 -7.64 -4.89 15.87
C THR A 205 -6.15 -5.04 15.50
N GLU A 206 -5.84 -5.92 14.54
CA GLU A 206 -4.48 -6.07 13.99
C GLU A 206 -4.01 -4.80 13.28
N TYR A 207 -4.89 -4.12 12.54
CA TYR A 207 -4.65 -2.81 11.95
C TYR A 207 -4.33 -1.77 13.03
N GLU A 208 -5.20 -1.62 14.04
CA GLU A 208 -5.04 -0.63 15.10
C GLU A 208 -3.71 -0.79 15.84
N ARG A 209 -3.34 -2.03 16.16
CA ARG A 209 -2.07 -2.29 16.86
C ARG A 209 -0.87 -1.82 16.04
N ARG A 210 -0.86 -2.13 14.74
CA ARG A 210 0.23 -1.79 13.83
C ARG A 210 0.32 -0.30 13.58
N LEU A 211 -0.82 0.34 13.32
CA LEU A 211 -0.90 1.78 13.20
C LEU A 211 -0.36 2.47 14.47
N ASN A 212 -0.84 2.06 15.64
CA ASN A 212 -0.38 2.64 16.90
C ASN A 212 1.12 2.38 17.15
N ALA A 213 1.66 1.24 16.70
CA ALA A 213 3.10 0.96 16.77
C ALA A 213 3.89 1.89 15.84
N ALA A 214 3.43 2.11 14.61
CA ALA A 214 4.03 3.05 13.67
C ALA A 214 3.98 4.49 14.19
N VAL A 215 2.84 4.94 14.75
CA VAL A 215 2.72 6.28 15.38
C VAL A 215 3.73 6.46 16.52
N ARG A 216 3.90 5.44 17.38
CA ARG A 216 4.90 5.50 18.46
C ARG A 216 6.32 5.63 17.91
N ARG A 217 6.69 4.79 16.93
CA ARG A 217 8.02 4.83 16.31
C ARG A 217 8.31 6.16 15.62
N ALA A 218 7.34 6.72 14.91
CA ALA A 218 7.48 8.01 14.23
C ALA A 218 7.77 9.17 15.20
N ASN A 219 7.23 9.11 16.43
CA ASN A 219 7.36 10.16 17.44
C ASN A 219 8.47 9.91 18.46
N ASP A 220 9.13 8.75 18.42
CA ASP A 220 10.17 8.40 19.38
C ASP A 220 11.50 9.05 19.00
N MET A 221 11.84 10.16 19.67
CA MET A 221 13.07 10.92 19.42
C MET A 221 14.35 10.17 19.82
N VAL A 222 14.24 9.05 20.53
CA VAL A 222 15.38 8.17 20.85
C VAL A 222 15.75 7.30 19.64
N LEU A 223 14.78 6.96 18.79
CA LEU A 223 15.03 6.17 17.60
C LEU A 223 15.85 6.97 16.57
N PRO A 224 16.74 6.31 15.81
CA PRO A 224 17.42 6.92 14.67
C PRO A 224 16.43 7.55 13.67
N PRO A 225 16.83 8.61 12.93
CA PRO A 225 15.98 9.25 11.94
C PRO A 225 15.42 8.27 10.90
N GLY A 226 16.21 7.27 10.48
CA GLY A 226 15.77 6.24 9.55
C GLY A 226 14.59 5.40 10.07
N ASP A 227 14.56 5.08 11.36
CA ASP A 227 13.47 4.32 11.97
C ASP A 227 12.17 5.14 12.05
N ARG A 228 12.29 6.45 12.33
CA ARG A 228 11.16 7.38 12.31
C ARG A 228 10.63 7.57 10.89
N LEU A 229 11.52 7.73 9.92
CA LEU A 229 11.17 7.82 8.50
C LEU A 229 10.39 6.60 8.02
N ALA A 230 10.90 5.39 8.29
CA ALA A 230 10.21 4.15 7.93
C ALA A 230 8.81 4.06 8.54
N ALA A 231 8.65 4.55 9.79
CA ALA A 231 7.34 4.61 10.42
C ALA A 231 6.41 5.64 9.74
N LEU A 232 6.91 6.82 9.38
CA LEU A 232 6.14 7.84 8.65
C LEU A 232 5.70 7.35 7.26
N GLU A 233 6.55 6.60 6.56
CA GLU A 233 6.21 5.98 5.28
C GLU A 233 5.03 5.01 5.42
N VAL A 234 5.05 4.16 6.45
CA VAL A 234 3.94 3.24 6.77
C VAL A 234 2.65 4.02 7.06
N LEU A 235 2.73 5.07 7.89
CA LEU A 235 1.58 5.90 8.26
C LEU A 235 0.98 6.64 7.06
N ALA A 236 1.82 7.14 6.15
CA ALA A 236 1.37 7.87 4.99
C ALA A 236 0.55 7.03 4.01
N LEU A 237 0.55 5.69 4.14
CA LEU A 237 -0.25 4.80 3.31
C LEU A 237 -1.71 4.71 3.72
N VAL A 238 -2.13 5.33 4.82
CA VAL A 238 -3.52 5.26 5.30
C VAL A 238 -4.10 6.63 5.58
N ASP A 239 -5.40 6.73 5.32
CA ASP A 239 -6.21 7.90 5.65
C ASP A 239 -6.75 7.72 7.08
N ASP A 240 -5.91 7.99 8.07
CA ASP A 240 -6.22 7.91 9.50
C ASP A 240 -5.72 9.17 10.19
N ASP A 241 -6.58 9.83 10.97
CA ASP A 241 -6.24 11.06 11.69
C ASP A 241 -4.97 10.94 12.54
N ARG A 242 -4.69 9.76 13.11
CA ARG A 242 -3.49 9.52 13.92
C ARG A 242 -2.24 9.49 13.05
N ALA A 243 -2.33 8.93 11.84
CA ALA A 243 -1.24 8.96 10.86
C ALA A 243 -0.98 10.40 10.40
N THR A 244 -2.03 11.15 10.07
CA THR A 244 -1.93 12.57 9.68
C THR A 244 -1.30 13.40 10.78
N ARG A 245 -1.72 13.25 12.03
CA ARG A 245 -1.12 13.96 13.18
C ARG A 245 0.36 13.62 13.39
N ALA A 246 0.77 12.37 13.15
CA ALA A 246 2.18 11.99 13.24
C ALA A 246 3.01 12.68 12.14
N LEU A 247 2.51 12.74 10.91
CA LEU A 247 3.15 13.48 9.81
C LEU A 247 3.26 14.98 10.11
N VAL A 248 2.19 15.60 10.63
CA VAL A 248 2.22 17.02 11.06
C VAL A 248 3.25 17.24 12.17
N THR A 249 3.36 16.30 13.11
CA THR A 249 4.36 16.36 14.19
C THR A 249 5.78 16.31 13.61
N ALA A 250 6.01 15.42 12.64
CA ALA A 250 7.30 15.23 11.99
C ALA A 250 7.79 16.43 11.16
N LEU A 251 6.90 17.35 10.74
CA LEU A 251 7.30 18.63 10.12
C LEU A 251 8.16 19.51 11.05
N ARG A 252 8.15 19.23 12.36
CA ARG A 252 8.93 19.90 13.41
C ARG A 252 10.02 19.01 14.01
N ASP A 253 10.32 17.87 13.39
CA ASP A 253 11.37 16.96 13.85
C ASP A 253 12.74 17.68 13.91
N PRO A 254 13.60 17.42 14.92
CA PRO A 254 14.91 18.06 15.01
C PRO A 254 15.84 17.79 13.81
N VAL A 255 15.58 16.73 13.04
CA VAL A 255 16.40 16.34 11.89
C VAL A 255 15.75 16.81 10.59
N ALA A 256 16.47 17.69 9.87
CA ALA A 256 16.06 18.25 8.58
C ALA A 256 15.53 17.21 7.58
N GLY A 257 16.18 16.04 7.48
CA GLY A 257 15.75 14.96 6.58
C GLY A 257 14.36 14.40 6.92
N VAL A 258 14.02 14.29 8.21
CA VAL A 258 12.69 13.81 8.65
C VAL A 258 11.61 14.83 8.30
N ARG A 259 11.90 16.11 8.48
CA ARG A 259 10.99 17.20 8.14
C ARG A 259 10.66 17.26 6.65
N VAL A 260 11.71 17.14 5.82
CA VAL A 260 11.57 17.11 4.35
C VAL A 260 10.75 15.90 3.91
N ALA A 261 11.03 14.72 4.46
CA ALA A 261 10.27 13.52 4.14
C ALA A 261 8.80 13.62 4.57
N ALA A 262 8.53 14.13 5.77
CA ALA A 262 7.16 14.38 6.22
C ALA A 262 6.43 15.33 5.26
N ALA A 263 7.10 16.41 4.83
CA ALA A 263 6.54 17.36 3.88
C ALA A 263 6.25 16.74 2.52
N GLU A 264 7.15 15.88 2.03
CA GLU A 264 6.96 15.13 0.79
C GLU A 264 5.76 14.18 0.89
N LEU A 265 5.69 13.37 1.95
CA LEU A 265 4.59 12.43 2.18
C LEU A 265 3.23 13.14 2.26
N MET A 266 3.17 14.31 2.91
CA MET A 266 1.96 15.14 2.97
C MET A 266 1.62 15.80 1.63
N ALA A 267 2.62 16.24 0.85
CA ALA A 267 2.39 16.84 -0.45
C ALA A 267 1.86 15.83 -1.49
N GLU A 268 2.21 14.55 -1.33
CA GLU A 268 1.62 13.48 -2.10
C GLU A 268 0.15 13.26 -1.74
N ASP A 269 -0.20 13.31 -0.45
CA ASP A 269 -1.59 13.19 -0.02
C ASP A 269 -2.45 14.34 -0.58
N GLY A 270 -2.03 15.58 -0.36
CA GLY A 270 -2.69 16.76 -0.94
C GLY A 270 -4.06 17.09 -0.35
N SER A 271 -4.41 16.50 0.80
CA SER A 271 -5.59 16.87 1.59
C SER A 271 -5.57 18.34 2.03
N ALA A 272 -6.73 18.85 2.43
CA ALA A 272 -6.85 20.20 2.97
C ALA A 272 -6.01 20.36 4.25
N GLU A 273 -5.98 19.32 5.07
CA GLU A 273 -5.18 19.23 6.29
C GLU A 273 -3.67 19.24 5.98
N ALA A 274 -3.23 18.47 4.98
CA ALA A 274 -1.84 18.49 4.53
C ALA A 274 -1.41 19.86 4.01
N LEU A 275 -2.27 20.52 3.24
CA LEU A 275 -2.05 21.87 2.76
C LEU A 275 -1.88 22.88 3.89
N GLN A 276 -2.77 22.83 4.88
CA GLN A 276 -2.73 23.73 6.02
C GLN A 276 -1.45 23.51 6.85
N ALA A 277 -1.11 22.26 7.14
CA ALA A 277 0.08 21.92 7.91
C ALA A 277 1.38 22.34 7.19
N LEU A 278 1.48 22.11 5.88
CA LEU A 278 2.62 22.54 5.07
C LEU A 278 2.73 24.08 5.02
N ALA A 279 1.61 24.79 4.89
CA ALA A 279 1.60 26.25 4.89
C ALA A 279 2.07 26.82 6.23
N GLU A 280 1.62 26.23 7.34
CA GLU A 280 2.06 26.60 8.69
C GLU A 280 3.56 26.30 8.87
N ALA A 281 4.03 25.12 8.44
CA ALA A 281 5.43 24.74 8.55
C ALA A 281 6.36 25.68 7.77
N VAL A 282 5.98 26.08 6.54
CA VAL A 282 6.73 27.06 5.75
C VAL A 282 6.73 28.44 6.42
N THR A 283 5.59 28.89 6.95
CA THR A 283 5.46 30.24 7.53
C THR A 283 6.18 30.37 8.87
N SER A 284 6.15 29.32 9.69
CA SER A 284 6.78 29.29 11.02
C SER A 284 8.26 28.94 10.99
N GLU A 285 8.78 28.45 9.86
CA GLU A 285 10.19 28.09 9.73
C GLU A 285 11.11 29.31 9.83
N GLN A 286 12.12 29.25 10.69
CA GLN A 286 13.08 30.34 10.91
C GLN A 286 14.32 30.20 10.02
N ASP A 287 14.77 28.97 9.74
CA ASP A 287 15.88 28.68 8.83
C ASP A 287 15.47 28.95 7.37
N PRO A 288 16.07 29.96 6.70
CA PRO A 288 15.75 30.27 5.31
C PRO A 288 16.01 29.10 4.35
N ALA A 289 17.03 28.28 4.62
CA ALA A 289 17.36 27.13 3.77
C ALA A 289 16.27 26.06 3.86
N MET A 290 15.85 25.71 5.08
CA MET A 290 14.75 24.78 5.27
C MET A 290 13.42 25.33 4.75
N ARG A 291 13.14 26.63 4.94
CA ARG A 291 11.94 27.25 4.38
C ARG A 291 11.88 27.11 2.86
N ALA A 292 13.01 27.32 2.18
CA ALA A 292 13.14 27.12 0.75
C ALA A 292 12.98 25.64 0.35
N ALA A 293 13.47 24.70 1.16
CA ALA A 293 13.32 23.26 0.94
C ALA A 293 11.86 22.78 1.07
N LEU A 294 11.06 23.39 1.96
CA LEU A 294 9.65 23.02 2.18
C LEU A 294 8.69 23.58 1.10
N PHE A 295 9.04 24.71 0.50
CA PHE A 295 8.18 25.43 -0.43
C PHE A 295 7.71 24.61 -1.66
N PRO A 296 8.55 23.81 -2.33
CA PRO A 296 8.13 22.96 -3.45
C PRO A 296 7.04 21.95 -3.07
N PHE A 297 7.08 21.43 -1.84
CA PHE A 297 6.08 20.48 -1.36
C PHE A 297 4.71 21.14 -1.18
N LEU A 298 4.66 22.37 -0.65
CA LEU A 298 3.42 23.15 -0.58
C LEU A 298 2.84 23.43 -1.99
N ALA A 299 3.70 23.78 -2.95
CA ALA A 299 3.28 24.01 -4.33
C ALA A 299 2.68 22.73 -4.95
N ARG A 300 3.35 21.58 -4.78
CA ARG A 300 2.87 20.28 -5.24
C ARG A 300 1.56 19.89 -4.57
N ALA A 301 1.44 20.04 -3.25
CA ALA A 301 0.21 19.77 -2.51
C ALA A 301 -0.98 20.56 -3.08
N ARG A 302 -0.77 21.84 -3.42
CA ARG A 302 -1.81 22.70 -4.02
C ARG A 302 -2.23 22.20 -5.38
N GLU A 303 -1.26 21.82 -6.20
CA GLU A 303 -1.53 21.24 -7.51
C GLU A 303 -2.35 19.94 -7.40
N GLN A 304 -2.03 19.09 -6.42
CA GLN A 304 -2.77 17.85 -6.18
C GLN A 304 -4.21 18.11 -5.74
N ALA A 305 -4.42 19.01 -4.79
CA ALA A 305 -5.77 19.38 -4.34
C ALA A 305 -6.63 19.94 -5.50
N LEU A 306 -6.01 20.71 -6.42
CA LEU A 306 -6.68 21.23 -7.61
C LEU A 306 -7.05 20.14 -8.61
N LYS A 307 -6.25 19.09 -8.76
CA LYS A 307 -6.58 17.93 -9.60
C LYS A 307 -7.77 17.16 -9.04
N GLU A 308 -7.83 17.00 -7.72
CA GLU A 308 -8.92 16.29 -7.06
C GLU A 308 -10.25 17.08 -7.15
N THR A 309 -10.22 18.40 -6.99
CA THR A 309 -11.41 19.25 -7.21
C THR A 309 -11.86 19.34 -8.67
N ARG A 310 -10.95 19.14 -9.64
CA ARG A 310 -11.25 19.15 -11.08
C ARG A 310 -11.62 17.77 -11.64
N SER A 311 -11.49 16.72 -10.85
CA SER A 311 -11.94 15.37 -11.25
C SER A 311 -13.47 15.32 -11.15
N PRO A 312 -14.21 14.85 -12.19
CA PRO A 312 -15.65 14.78 -12.12
C PRO A 312 -16.06 13.85 -10.98
N LEU A 313 -16.93 14.32 -10.09
CA LEU A 313 -17.58 13.51 -9.06
C LEU A 313 -18.09 12.22 -9.71
N PRO A 314 -17.83 11.03 -9.12
CA PRO A 314 -18.54 9.83 -9.57
C PRO A 314 -20.04 10.15 -9.49
N ALA A 315 -20.75 9.91 -10.59
CA ALA A 315 -22.19 10.11 -10.63
C ALA A 315 -22.79 9.38 -9.42
N LEU A 316 -23.43 10.13 -8.52
CA LEU A 316 -24.22 9.52 -7.46
C LEU A 316 -25.19 8.54 -8.12
N PRO A 317 -25.36 7.31 -7.59
CA PRO A 317 -26.41 6.45 -8.08
C PRO A 317 -27.70 7.24 -8.00
N THR A 318 -28.33 7.47 -9.15
CA THR A 318 -29.62 8.14 -9.23
C THR A 318 -30.62 7.25 -8.51
N VAL A 319 -30.81 7.48 -7.22
CA VAL A 319 -31.95 6.92 -6.49
C VAL A 319 -33.16 7.56 -7.14
N ALA A 320 -33.88 6.79 -7.95
CA ALA A 320 -35.17 7.21 -8.45
C ALA A 320 -36.00 7.69 -7.25
N PRO A 321 -36.64 8.88 -7.31
CA PRO A 321 -37.47 9.34 -6.21
C PRO A 321 -38.49 8.25 -5.89
N PRO A 322 -38.75 7.95 -4.60
CA PRO A 322 -39.70 6.92 -4.23
C PRO A 322 -41.03 7.24 -4.90
N THR A 323 -41.55 6.28 -5.67
CA THR A 323 -42.89 6.36 -6.25
C THR A 323 -43.86 6.60 -5.10
N VAL A 324 -44.39 7.83 -5.01
CA VAL A 324 -45.43 8.16 -4.04
C VAL A 324 -46.66 7.38 -4.47
N VAL A 325 -46.89 6.23 -3.84
CA VAL A 325 -48.16 5.51 -3.96
C VAL A 325 -49.20 6.34 -3.21
N PRO A 326 -50.22 6.91 -3.88
CA PRO A 326 -51.23 7.68 -3.19
C PRO A 326 -52.00 6.78 -2.22
N PRO A 327 -52.38 7.28 -1.04
CA PRO A 327 -53.08 6.48 -0.03
C PRO A 327 -54.42 5.98 -0.59
N THR A 328 -54.61 4.67 -0.50
CA THR A 328 -55.86 4.00 -0.86
C THR A 328 -56.95 4.47 0.11
N VAL A 329 -57.90 5.26 -0.39
CA VAL A 329 -59.09 5.67 0.37
C VAL A 329 -59.92 4.42 0.65
N ARG A 330 -59.95 3.96 1.91
CA ARG A 330 -60.89 2.92 2.34
C ARG A 330 -62.31 3.53 2.37
N PRO A 331 -63.32 2.84 1.82
CA PRO A 331 -64.71 3.30 1.95
C PRO A 331 -65.19 3.15 3.40
N PRO A 332 -66.09 4.03 3.87
CA PRO A 332 -66.59 4.00 5.24
C PRO A 332 -67.45 2.76 5.48
N THR A 333 -67.12 2.03 6.55
CA THR A 333 -67.96 0.99 7.16
C THR A 333 -69.26 1.59 7.67
N SER A 334 -70.37 1.16 7.08
CA SER A 334 -71.72 1.47 7.56
C SER A 334 -71.94 0.79 8.92
N SER A 335 -71.94 1.56 10.00
CA SER A 335 -72.27 1.07 11.34
C SER A 335 -73.76 1.28 11.59
N ALA A 336 -74.47 0.18 11.75
CA ALA A 336 -75.90 0.11 12.03
C ALA A 336 -76.25 0.83 13.34
N LEU A 337 -77.34 1.63 13.28
CA LEU A 337 -78.06 2.19 14.42
C LEU A 337 -78.62 1.06 15.29
N ILE A 338 -78.31 1.11 16.59
CA ILE A 338 -79.05 0.44 17.66
C ILE A 338 -79.80 1.52 18.45
N LYS A 339 -81.12 1.33 18.51
CA LYS A 339 -82.18 2.03 19.27
C LYS A 339 -82.67 3.37 18.76
#